data_AF-A0A6A4Z7W2-F1
#
_entry.id   AF-A0A6A4Z7W2-F1
#
_cell.length_a   1.000
_cell.length_b   1.000
_cell.length_c   1.000
_cell.angle_alpha   90.00
_cell.angle_beta   90.00
_cell.angle_gamma   90.00
#
_symmetry.space_group_name_H-M   'P 1'
#
loop_
_entity.id
_entity.type
_entity.pdbx_description
1 polymer ?
#
loop_
_entity_poly.entity_id
_entity_poly.type
_entity_poly.pdbx_seq_one_letter_code
_entity_poly.pdbx_strand_id
1 'polypeptide(L)'
;MFSVAIQALELIVVNPNLVRNNRWSAETLLFARLFGVTGPVDFFVKHVMHLSTYFTICRLANTAHLADSNKDQSSDLQRNHQNRVMRRLNLGVSSGLGVVCAILLGRCLLYREPCPSYCLSKMQPLMDLGCHCAYANINCHTLGIDDPTPLLDPTIIGTRLVYMQFSRCDLENGPNATSMVPFQQLTKLMVIFSNMSSWTGPVPASVNNILVQYSRLETIPHALLYDIPPELSTILIDASPLKTIPDNVFNAWSFVQRLQLLNVSLTTFPNGILSMPHLTELNLRGNNITSMFPESAWPSPLTIAGLAGNGFKSVPWTAAKRGVNIDLSGNPIEDATTLDAAELKLVHRRSVILDDTPYCNVTEDTTCKHTCGPDCFAFMVGDFYCDLGCFTPACGFDKGDCDEFGFS
;
A
#
# COMPACT_ATOMS: atom_id res chain seq x y z
N MET A 1 -6.57 -13.61 -13.53
CA MET A 1 -5.84 -14.74 -12.94
C MET A 1 -4.36 -14.60 -13.28
N PHE A 2 -3.96 -14.66 -14.56
CA PHE A 2 -2.55 -14.52 -14.95
C PHE A 2 -1.88 -13.22 -14.49
N SER A 3 -2.49 -12.05 -14.70
CA SER A 3 -1.88 -10.77 -14.27
C SER A 3 -1.64 -10.67 -12.77
N VAL A 4 -2.60 -11.14 -11.95
CA VAL A 4 -2.46 -11.17 -10.48
C VAL A 4 -1.41 -12.20 -10.04
N ALA A 5 -1.35 -13.36 -10.71
CA ALA A 5 -0.31 -14.36 -10.43
C ALA A 5 1.09 -13.85 -10.78
N ILE A 6 1.23 -13.09 -11.87
CA ILE A 6 2.50 -12.44 -12.25
C ILE A 6 2.89 -11.40 -11.21
N GLN A 7 1.99 -10.51 -10.79
CA GLN A 7 2.28 -9.52 -9.75
C GLN A 7 2.65 -10.19 -8.42
N ALA A 8 1.93 -11.24 -8.01
CA ALA A 8 2.27 -12.01 -6.81
C ALA A 8 3.66 -12.65 -6.92
N LEU A 9 4.01 -13.20 -8.08
CA LEU A 9 5.34 -13.77 -8.33
C LEU A 9 6.43 -12.70 -8.30
N GLU A 10 6.17 -11.53 -8.87
CA GLU A 10 7.09 -10.39 -8.83
C GLU A 10 7.36 -9.94 -7.39
N LEU A 11 6.31 -9.83 -6.57
CA LEU A 11 6.43 -9.47 -5.16
C LEU A 11 7.23 -10.52 -4.35
N ILE A 12 6.97 -11.82 -4.58
CA ILE A 12 7.59 -12.89 -3.79
C ILE A 12 9.02 -13.18 -4.25
N VAL A 13 9.29 -13.12 -5.55
CA VAL A 13 10.54 -13.60 -6.15
C VAL A 13 11.49 -12.46 -6.50
N VAL A 14 10.97 -11.32 -6.97
CA VAL A 14 11.81 -10.24 -7.52
C VAL A 14 12.13 -9.21 -6.47
N ASN A 15 11.12 -8.56 -5.88
CA ASN A 15 11.33 -7.52 -4.89
C ASN A 15 10.17 -7.43 -3.88
N PRO A 16 10.38 -7.83 -2.61
CA PRO A 16 9.34 -7.75 -1.58
C PRO A 16 8.94 -6.31 -1.22
N ASN A 17 9.77 -5.31 -1.55
CA ASN A 17 9.45 -3.90 -1.33
C ASN A 17 8.45 -3.34 -2.33
N LEU A 18 8.04 -4.09 -3.37
CA LEU A 18 7.06 -3.62 -4.36
C LEU A 18 5.73 -3.13 -3.75
N VAL A 19 5.36 -3.62 -2.56
CA VAL A 19 4.20 -3.12 -1.82
C VAL A 19 4.30 -1.60 -1.51
N ARG A 20 5.51 -1.07 -1.37
CA ARG A 20 5.78 0.36 -1.14
C ARG A 20 5.72 1.18 -2.42
N ASN A 21 5.91 0.56 -3.59
CA ASN A 21 5.77 1.24 -4.88
C ASN A 21 4.30 1.64 -5.13
N ASN A 22 4.03 2.94 -5.12
CA ASN A 22 2.67 3.48 -5.23
C ASN A 22 1.97 3.11 -6.54
N ARG A 23 2.71 3.10 -7.65
CA ARG A 23 2.16 2.76 -8.96
C ARG A 23 1.82 1.28 -9.03
N TRP A 24 2.75 0.42 -8.64
CA TRP A 24 2.55 -1.03 -8.62
C TRP A 24 1.38 -1.40 -7.71
N SER A 25 1.30 -0.81 -6.52
CA SER A 25 0.21 -1.04 -5.56
C SER A 25 -1.14 -0.54 -6.08
N ALA A 26 -1.18 0.64 -6.71
CA ALA A 26 -2.40 1.15 -7.35
C ALA A 26 -2.88 0.22 -8.47
N GLU A 27 -1.98 -0.19 -9.38
CA GLU A 27 -2.31 -1.11 -10.47
C GLU A 27 -2.77 -2.48 -9.95
N THR A 28 -2.08 -3.02 -8.94
CA THR A 28 -2.45 -4.27 -8.27
C THR A 28 -3.85 -4.18 -7.65
N LEU A 29 -4.18 -3.07 -6.98
CA LEU A 29 -5.51 -2.85 -6.43
C LEU A 29 -6.58 -2.81 -7.53
N LEU A 30 -6.30 -2.15 -8.66
CA LEU A 30 -7.21 -2.13 -9.81
C LEU A 30 -7.45 -3.54 -10.37
N PHE A 31 -6.41 -4.37 -10.48
CA PHE A 31 -6.55 -5.76 -10.90
C PHE A 31 -7.30 -6.60 -9.86
N ALA A 32 -7.04 -6.41 -8.58
CA ALA A 32 -7.71 -7.14 -7.50
C ALA A 32 -9.23 -6.90 -7.53
N ARG A 33 -9.69 -5.68 -7.86
CA ARG A 33 -11.12 -5.35 -8.04
C ARG A 33 -11.80 -6.16 -9.15
N LEU A 34 -11.06 -6.67 -10.14
CA LEU A 34 -11.64 -7.57 -11.16
C LEU A 34 -12.02 -8.94 -10.59
N PHE A 35 -11.37 -9.38 -9.51
CA PHE A 35 -11.62 -10.68 -8.88
C PHE A 35 -12.50 -10.55 -7.64
N GLY A 36 -12.30 -9.51 -6.84
CA GLY A 36 -13.11 -9.23 -5.65
C GLY A 36 -14.55 -8.93 -6.02
N VAL A 37 -15.50 -9.48 -5.27
CA VAL A 37 -16.93 -9.19 -5.46
C VAL A 37 -17.20 -7.79 -4.91
N THR A 38 -17.53 -6.85 -5.78
CA THR A 38 -17.74 -5.44 -5.38
C THR A 38 -19.21 -5.12 -5.04
N GLY A 39 -20.11 -6.10 -5.21
CA GLY A 39 -21.52 -5.94 -4.86
C GLY A 39 -22.38 -7.12 -5.31
N PRO A 40 -23.69 -7.11 -5.02
CA PRO A 40 -24.58 -8.23 -5.32
C PRO A 40 -24.71 -8.56 -6.81
N VAL A 41 -24.72 -7.53 -7.67
CA VAL A 41 -24.78 -7.72 -9.13
C VAL A 41 -23.48 -8.34 -9.64
N ASP A 42 -22.33 -7.81 -9.20
CA ASP A 42 -21.02 -8.34 -9.57
C ASP A 42 -20.83 -9.77 -9.06
N PHE A 43 -21.30 -10.07 -7.84
CA PHE A 43 -21.38 -11.43 -7.29
C PHE A 43 -22.13 -12.35 -8.24
N PHE A 44 -23.36 -11.97 -8.61
CA PHE A 44 -24.21 -12.77 -9.48
C PHE A 44 -23.54 -13.01 -10.84
N VAL A 45 -23.04 -11.95 -11.47
CA VAL A 45 -22.39 -12.02 -12.78
C VAL A 45 -21.17 -12.95 -12.75
N LYS A 46 -20.29 -12.82 -11.74
CA LYS A 46 -19.11 -13.67 -11.58
C LYS A 46 -19.48 -15.13 -11.33
N HIS A 47 -20.43 -15.38 -10.43
CA HIS A 47 -20.80 -16.75 -10.06
C HIS A 47 -21.61 -17.46 -11.15
N VAL A 48 -22.52 -16.75 -11.83
CA VAL A 48 -23.33 -17.33 -12.91
C VAL A 48 -22.47 -17.72 -14.10
N MET A 49 -21.44 -16.94 -14.44
CA MET A 49 -20.50 -17.33 -15.49
C MET A 49 -19.80 -18.65 -15.14
N HIS A 50 -19.25 -18.78 -13.93
CA HIS A 50 -18.58 -20.00 -13.49
C HIS A 50 -19.52 -21.21 -13.40
N LEU A 51 -20.73 -21.03 -12.84
CA LEU A 51 -21.74 -22.09 -12.76
C LEU A 51 -22.18 -22.55 -14.16
N SER A 52 -22.37 -21.61 -15.08
CA SER A 52 -22.76 -21.94 -16.46
C SER A 52 -21.69 -22.77 -17.16
N THR A 53 -20.41 -22.42 -17.00
CA THR A 53 -19.28 -23.20 -17.52
C THR A 53 -19.22 -24.59 -16.88
N TYR A 54 -19.39 -24.69 -15.56
CA TYR A 54 -19.43 -25.98 -14.86
C TYR A 54 -20.55 -26.89 -15.39
N PHE A 55 -21.78 -26.38 -15.48
CA PHE A 55 -22.91 -27.15 -16.00
C PHE A 55 -22.71 -27.59 -17.47
N THR A 56 -22.10 -26.74 -18.30
CA THR A 56 -21.79 -27.12 -19.69
C THR A 56 -20.72 -28.21 -19.76
N ILE A 57 -19.68 -28.15 -18.94
CA ILE A 57 -18.64 -29.19 -18.87
C ILE A 57 -19.24 -30.51 -18.35
N CYS A 58 -20.02 -30.49 -17.27
CA CYS A 58 -20.68 -31.69 -16.75
C CYS A 58 -21.61 -32.33 -17.79
N ARG A 59 -22.37 -31.51 -18.52
CA ARG A 59 -23.24 -31.99 -19.59
C ARG A 59 -22.46 -32.56 -20.77
N LEU A 60 -21.31 -31.96 -21.12
CA LEU A 60 -20.41 -32.48 -22.14
C LEU A 60 -19.81 -33.83 -21.72
N ALA A 61 -19.37 -33.96 -20.48
CA ALA A 61 -18.85 -35.22 -19.93
C ALA A 61 -19.93 -36.33 -19.94
N ASN A 62 -21.14 -36.02 -19.49
CA ASN A 62 -22.26 -36.97 -19.51
C ASN A 62 -22.67 -37.39 -20.92
N THR A 63 -22.64 -36.47 -21.89
CA THR A 63 -22.94 -36.80 -23.29
C THR A 63 -21.83 -37.59 -23.96
N ALA A 64 -20.56 -37.35 -23.61
CA ALA A 64 -19.43 -38.18 -24.04
C ALA A 64 -19.55 -39.62 -23.50
N HIS A 65 -19.92 -39.78 -22.22
CA HIS A 65 -20.17 -41.10 -21.62
C HIS A 65 -21.38 -41.83 -22.22
N LEU A 66 -22.46 -41.11 -22.56
CA LEU A 66 -23.64 -41.70 -23.19
C LEU A 66 -23.45 -41.99 -24.68
N ALA A 67 -22.61 -41.24 -25.39
CA ALA A 67 -22.26 -41.53 -26.78
C ALA A 67 -21.49 -42.86 -26.94
N ASP A 68 -20.86 -43.32 -25.87
CA ASP A 68 -20.22 -44.64 -25.76
C ASP A 68 -21.23 -45.78 -25.49
N SER A 69 -22.47 -45.44 -25.09
CA SER A 69 -23.53 -46.39 -24.76
C SER A 69 -24.74 -46.17 -25.67
N ASN A 70 -24.72 -46.82 -26.83
CA ASN A 70 -25.80 -46.80 -27.82
C ASN A 70 -27.15 -47.20 -27.19
N LYS A 71 -28.15 -46.29 -27.15
CA LYS A 71 -29.58 -46.65 -27.24
C LYS A 71 -30.56 -45.51 -27.56
N ASP A 72 -31.30 -45.77 -28.63
CA ASP A 72 -32.69 -45.43 -28.99
C ASP A 72 -33.21 -43.98 -29.11
N GLN A 73 -33.63 -43.69 -30.36
CA GLN A 73 -34.37 -42.53 -30.84
C GLN A 73 -35.89 -42.83 -30.86
N SER A 74 -36.70 -42.04 -30.13
CA SER A 74 -38.08 -41.75 -30.56
C SER A 74 -38.71 -40.46 -29.99
N SER A 75 -37.99 -39.67 -29.17
CA SER A 75 -38.44 -38.33 -28.71
C SER A 75 -37.71 -37.15 -29.36
N ASP A 76 -36.83 -37.42 -30.35
CA ASP A 76 -35.82 -36.47 -30.78
C ASP A 76 -36.29 -35.40 -31.77
N LEU A 77 -37.39 -35.56 -32.50
CA LEU A 77 -37.80 -34.59 -33.54
C LEU A 77 -38.32 -33.27 -32.96
N GLN A 78 -39.18 -33.31 -31.94
CA GLN A 78 -39.73 -32.11 -31.30
C GLN A 78 -38.70 -31.41 -30.40
N ARG A 79 -37.91 -32.22 -29.67
CA ARG A 79 -36.77 -31.76 -28.85
C ARG A 79 -35.67 -31.14 -29.73
N ASN A 80 -35.42 -31.68 -30.94
CA ASN A 80 -34.48 -31.09 -31.89
C ASN A 80 -34.94 -29.75 -32.47
N HIS A 81 -36.24 -29.55 -32.69
CA HIS A 81 -36.73 -28.27 -33.22
C HIS A 81 -36.62 -27.14 -32.19
N GLN A 82 -37.09 -27.37 -30.95
CA GLN A 82 -36.92 -26.41 -29.85
C GLN A 82 -35.44 -26.11 -29.55
N ASN A 83 -34.58 -27.13 -29.56
CA ASN A 83 -33.13 -26.96 -29.41
C ASN A 83 -32.49 -26.17 -30.56
N ARG A 84 -32.97 -26.31 -31.80
CA ARG A 84 -32.49 -25.53 -32.95
C ARG A 84 -32.87 -24.05 -32.84
N VAL A 85 -34.11 -23.75 -32.44
CA VAL A 85 -34.56 -22.36 -32.23
C VAL A 85 -33.76 -21.71 -31.11
N MET A 86 -33.62 -22.40 -29.97
CA MET A 86 -32.84 -21.90 -28.83
C MET A 86 -31.36 -21.72 -29.16
N ARG A 87 -30.76 -22.64 -29.93
CA ARG A 87 -29.37 -22.48 -30.43
C ARG A 87 -29.21 -21.28 -31.35
N ARG A 88 -30.14 -21.06 -32.29
CA ARG A 88 -30.10 -19.90 -33.20
C ARG A 88 -30.27 -18.59 -32.44
N LEU A 89 -31.18 -18.56 -31.46
CA LEU A 89 -31.36 -17.41 -30.56
C LEU A 89 -30.08 -17.13 -29.78
N ASN A 90 -29.50 -18.15 -29.13
CA ASN A 90 -28.28 -18.00 -28.34
C ASN A 90 -27.09 -17.54 -29.20
N LEU A 91 -26.93 -18.11 -30.40
CA LEU A 91 -25.91 -17.68 -31.36
C LEU A 91 -26.12 -16.23 -31.78
N GLY A 92 -27.36 -15.83 -32.08
CA GLY A 92 -27.70 -14.45 -32.45
C GLY A 92 -27.39 -13.47 -31.32
N VAL A 93 -27.81 -13.77 -30.09
CA VAL A 93 -27.55 -12.93 -28.91
C VAL A 93 -26.06 -12.84 -28.62
N SER A 94 -25.35 -13.97 -28.60
CA SER A 94 -23.91 -14.01 -28.31
C SER A 94 -23.09 -13.28 -29.38
N SER A 95 -23.44 -13.46 -30.66
CA SER A 95 -22.77 -12.76 -31.77
C SER A 95 -23.07 -11.26 -31.73
N GLY A 96 -24.31 -10.86 -31.45
CA GLY A 96 -24.69 -9.46 -31.28
C GLY A 96 -23.94 -8.79 -30.13
N LEU A 97 -23.86 -9.44 -28.97
CA LEU A 97 -23.06 -8.98 -27.83
C LEU A 97 -21.56 -8.89 -28.19
N GLY A 98 -21.03 -9.87 -28.92
CA GLY A 98 -19.65 -9.86 -29.42
C GLY A 98 -19.37 -8.66 -30.32
N VAL A 99 -20.28 -8.34 -31.25
CA VAL A 99 -20.17 -7.16 -32.13
C VAL A 99 -20.26 -5.86 -31.33
N VAL A 100 -21.19 -5.74 -30.39
CA VAL A 100 -21.31 -4.56 -29.51
C VAL A 100 -20.02 -4.37 -28.71
N CYS A 101 -19.49 -5.43 -28.08
CA CYS A 101 -18.22 -5.37 -27.35
C CYS A 101 -17.06 -4.96 -28.27
N ALA A 102 -16.98 -5.51 -29.48
CA ALA A 102 -15.93 -5.14 -30.44
C ALA A 102 -16.02 -3.66 -30.85
N ILE A 103 -17.23 -3.14 -31.07
CA ILE A 103 -17.46 -1.72 -31.37
C ILE A 103 -17.05 -0.84 -30.18
N LEU A 104 -17.45 -1.20 -28.95
CA LEU A 104 -17.11 -0.46 -27.74
C LEU A 104 -15.60 -0.44 -27.50
N LEU A 105 -14.92 -1.58 -27.67
CA LEU A 105 -13.47 -1.69 -27.56
C LEU A 105 -12.77 -0.88 -28.66
N GLY A 106 -13.21 -0.99 -29.91
CA GLY A 106 -12.70 -0.18 -31.01
C GLY A 106 -12.85 1.32 -30.76
N ARG A 107 -14.01 1.74 -30.24
CA ARG A 107 -14.26 3.13 -29.84
C ARG A 107 -13.31 3.57 -28.71
N CYS A 108 -13.10 2.73 -27.71
CA CYS A 108 -12.18 2.99 -26.60
C CYS A 108 -10.72 3.10 -27.05
N LEU A 109 -10.31 2.33 -28.05
CA LEU A 109 -8.93 2.36 -28.56
C LEU A 109 -8.66 3.58 -29.43
N LEU A 110 -9.67 4.05 -30.19
CA LEU A 110 -9.49 5.10 -31.18
C LEU A 110 -9.82 6.51 -30.69
N TYR A 111 -10.77 6.65 -29.75
CA TYR A 111 -11.35 7.96 -29.41
C TYR A 111 -11.24 8.33 -27.92
N ARG A 112 -10.44 7.60 -27.15
CA ARG A 112 -10.27 7.91 -25.71
C ARG A 112 -9.43 9.15 -25.52
N GLU A 113 -9.88 10.02 -24.63
CA GLU A 113 -9.15 11.24 -24.28
C GLU A 113 -7.88 10.89 -23.49
N PRO A 114 -6.75 11.54 -23.80
CA PRO A 114 -5.51 11.32 -23.05
C PRO A 114 -5.63 11.89 -21.64
N CYS A 115 -5.13 11.14 -20.67
CA CYS A 115 -4.97 11.67 -19.31
C CYS A 115 -3.76 12.62 -19.23
N PRO A 116 -3.79 13.60 -18.30
CA PRO A 116 -2.63 14.44 -18.01
C PRO A 116 -1.39 13.63 -17.58
N SER A 117 -0.21 14.23 -17.72
CA SER A 117 1.08 13.60 -17.38
C SER A 117 1.21 13.20 -15.90
N TYR A 118 0.56 13.93 -15.00
CA TYR A 118 0.56 13.63 -13.57
C TYR A 118 -0.34 12.44 -13.19
N CYS A 119 -1.10 11.89 -14.14
CA CYS A 119 -1.88 10.68 -13.95
C CYS A 119 -1.08 9.42 -14.32
N LEU A 120 -0.50 8.77 -13.31
CA LEU A 120 0.44 7.64 -13.50
C LEU A 120 -0.25 6.30 -13.72
N SER A 121 -1.48 6.14 -13.23
CA SER A 121 -2.33 4.96 -13.49
C SER A 121 -3.76 5.38 -13.77
N LYS A 122 -4.41 4.70 -14.72
CA LYS A 122 -5.75 5.06 -15.23
C LYS A 122 -6.72 3.89 -15.21
N MET A 123 -7.99 4.18 -14.96
CA MET A 123 -9.11 3.26 -15.18
C MET A 123 -9.68 3.44 -16.59
N GLN A 124 -10.13 2.34 -17.21
CA GLN A 124 -10.66 2.37 -18.57
C GLN A 124 -12.10 1.84 -18.63
N PRO A 125 -13.10 2.63 -18.21
CA PRO A 125 -14.50 2.25 -18.38
C PRO A 125 -14.85 2.09 -19.87
N LEU A 126 -15.70 1.12 -20.20
CA LEU A 126 -16.08 0.80 -21.59
C LEU A 126 -17.01 1.85 -22.23
N MET A 127 -17.84 2.50 -21.42
CA MET A 127 -18.91 3.39 -21.91
C MET A 127 -18.53 4.88 -21.84
N ASP A 128 -17.44 5.20 -21.15
CA ASP A 128 -16.96 6.56 -20.92
C ASP A 128 -15.56 6.71 -21.51
N LEU A 129 -15.41 7.70 -22.39
CA LEU A 129 -14.18 7.98 -23.13
C LEU A 129 -13.28 9.02 -22.46
N GLY A 130 -13.76 9.69 -21.41
CA GLY A 130 -12.97 10.66 -20.65
C GLY A 130 -11.79 10.02 -19.91
N CYS A 131 -10.91 10.86 -19.38
CA CYS A 131 -9.86 10.40 -18.49
C CYS A 131 -10.45 10.02 -17.12
N HIS A 132 -10.07 8.83 -16.63
CA HIS A 132 -10.37 8.38 -15.26
C HIS A 132 -9.08 8.01 -14.58
N CYS A 133 -8.51 8.94 -13.82
CA CYS A 133 -7.26 8.72 -13.11
C CYS A 133 -7.49 7.84 -11.87
N ALA A 134 -6.63 6.85 -11.69
CA ALA A 134 -6.61 6.00 -10.50
C ALA A 134 -5.50 6.38 -9.53
N TYR A 135 -4.35 6.80 -10.05
CA TYR A 135 -3.22 7.30 -9.25
C TYR A 135 -2.69 8.60 -9.87
N ALA A 136 -2.81 9.69 -9.11
CA ALA A 136 -2.27 11.00 -9.47
C ALA A 136 -1.07 11.33 -8.57
N ASN A 137 0.06 11.67 -9.20
CA ASN A 137 1.23 12.26 -8.55
C ASN A 137 1.42 13.69 -9.07
N ILE A 138 0.93 14.66 -8.31
CA ILE A 138 1.04 16.08 -8.63
C ILE A 138 2.37 16.58 -8.05
N ASN A 139 3.39 16.64 -8.90
CA ASN A 139 4.67 17.23 -8.55
C ASN A 139 4.71 18.72 -8.93
N CYS A 140 4.48 19.61 -7.96
CA CYS A 140 4.35 21.04 -8.22
C CYS A 140 5.63 21.66 -8.80
N HIS A 141 6.80 21.19 -8.35
CA HIS A 141 8.09 21.64 -8.88
C HIS A 141 8.27 21.28 -10.36
N THR A 142 8.02 20.02 -10.74
CA THR A 142 8.17 19.55 -12.13
C THR A 142 7.12 20.17 -13.06
N LEU A 143 5.92 20.44 -12.53
CA LEU A 143 4.83 21.07 -13.28
C LEU A 143 4.95 22.59 -13.36
N GLY A 144 5.82 23.21 -12.55
CA GLY A 144 5.99 24.67 -12.49
C GLY A 144 4.75 25.40 -11.98
N ILE A 145 4.08 24.83 -10.96
CA ILE A 145 2.85 25.38 -10.36
C ILE A 145 3.03 25.58 -8.86
N ASP A 146 2.28 26.53 -8.30
CA ASP A 146 2.27 26.77 -6.84
C ASP A 146 1.09 26.09 -6.16
N ASP A 147 -0.12 26.17 -6.76
CA ASP A 147 -1.34 25.57 -6.23
C ASP A 147 -1.75 24.31 -7.04
N PRO A 148 -1.76 23.11 -6.42
CA PRO A 148 -2.19 21.88 -7.09
C PRO A 148 -3.71 21.75 -7.21
N THR A 149 -4.51 22.57 -6.51
CA THR A 149 -5.97 22.44 -6.42
C THR A 149 -6.69 22.38 -7.78
N PRO A 150 -6.36 23.23 -8.77
CA PRO A 150 -7.01 23.17 -10.09
C PRO A 150 -6.81 21.85 -10.84
N LEU A 151 -5.75 21.09 -10.54
CA LEU A 151 -5.47 19.81 -11.18
C LEU A 151 -6.34 18.66 -10.65
N LEU A 152 -7.13 18.92 -9.61
CA LEU A 152 -8.08 17.99 -9.02
C LEU A 152 -9.49 18.13 -9.60
N ASP A 153 -9.67 18.89 -10.68
CA ASP A 153 -10.95 19.04 -11.35
C ASP A 153 -11.47 17.67 -11.86
N PRO A 154 -12.65 17.19 -11.42
CA PRO A 154 -13.23 15.94 -11.87
C PRO A 154 -13.52 15.87 -13.37
N THR A 155 -13.64 17.01 -14.05
CA THR A 155 -13.80 17.06 -15.51
C THR A 155 -12.51 16.70 -16.25
N ILE A 156 -11.35 16.85 -15.60
CA ILE A 156 -10.03 16.56 -16.16
C ILE A 156 -9.61 15.12 -15.85
N ILE A 157 -9.76 14.68 -14.60
CA ILE A 157 -9.23 13.39 -14.13
C ILE A 157 -10.31 12.37 -13.72
N GLY A 158 -11.59 12.72 -13.84
CA GLY A 158 -12.69 11.89 -13.36
C GLY A 158 -12.79 11.87 -11.84
N THR A 159 -13.62 11.00 -11.29
CA THR A 159 -13.87 10.89 -9.82
C THR A 159 -13.32 9.59 -9.21
N ARG A 160 -12.65 8.76 -10.00
CA ARG A 160 -12.24 7.39 -9.63
C ARG A 160 -10.83 7.31 -9.03
N LEU A 161 -10.35 8.41 -8.47
CA LEU A 161 -9.04 8.48 -7.88
C LEU A 161 -8.95 7.58 -6.65
N VAL A 162 -7.90 6.78 -6.60
CA VAL A 162 -7.63 5.85 -5.50
C VAL A 162 -6.42 6.31 -4.71
N TYR A 163 -5.34 6.69 -5.39
CA TYR A 163 -4.10 7.19 -4.77
C TYR A 163 -3.90 8.64 -5.20
N MET A 164 -3.60 9.51 -4.22
CA MET A 164 -3.29 10.92 -4.44
C MET A 164 -1.97 11.24 -3.75
N GLN A 165 -1.01 11.74 -4.51
CA GLN A 165 0.29 12.19 -4.03
C GLN A 165 0.52 13.64 -4.41
N PHE A 166 0.81 14.47 -3.42
CA PHE A 166 1.35 15.81 -3.60
C PHE A 166 2.85 15.75 -3.34
N SER A 167 3.64 16.06 -4.36
CA SER A 167 5.10 16.03 -4.31
C SER A 167 5.64 17.44 -4.51
N ARG A 168 6.50 17.91 -3.62
CA ARG A 168 7.16 19.22 -3.77
C ARG A 168 6.18 20.39 -3.94
N CYS A 169 5.04 20.33 -3.26
CA CYS A 169 4.00 21.36 -3.25
C CYS A 169 4.06 22.17 -1.95
N ASP A 170 3.85 23.49 -2.04
CA ASP A 170 3.81 24.38 -0.87
C ASP A 170 2.43 24.34 -0.19
N LEU A 171 2.17 23.23 0.51
CA LEU A 171 0.90 22.97 1.19
C LEU A 171 0.97 23.37 2.67
N GLU A 172 1.26 24.63 2.98
CA GLU A 172 1.45 25.11 4.36
C GLU A 172 0.30 24.70 5.31
N ASN A 173 -0.95 24.80 4.83
CA ASN A 173 -2.18 24.45 5.57
C ASN A 173 -2.76 23.08 5.21
N GLY A 174 -1.95 22.24 4.54
CA GLY A 174 -2.30 20.91 4.08
C GLY A 174 -3.25 20.88 2.88
N PRO A 175 -3.60 19.67 2.41
CA PRO A 175 -4.50 19.49 1.26
C PRO A 175 -5.90 20.07 1.49
N ASN A 176 -6.44 20.74 0.47
CA ASN A 176 -7.78 21.34 0.51
C ASN A 176 -8.88 20.25 0.54
N ALA A 177 -9.61 20.17 1.65
CA ALA A 177 -10.65 19.15 1.84
C ALA A 177 -11.78 19.23 0.80
N THR A 178 -12.19 20.43 0.38
CA THR A 178 -13.26 20.64 -0.61
C THR A 178 -12.89 20.06 -1.98
N SER A 179 -11.63 20.21 -2.37
CA SER A 179 -11.12 19.64 -3.64
C SER A 179 -11.12 18.11 -3.65
N MET A 180 -11.10 17.47 -2.47
CA MET A 180 -11.06 16.02 -2.35
C MET A 180 -12.44 15.35 -2.25
N VAL A 181 -13.51 16.13 -1.98
CA VAL A 181 -14.90 15.62 -1.86
C VAL A 181 -15.36 14.74 -3.03
N PRO A 182 -15.02 15.03 -4.30
CA PRO A 182 -15.46 14.19 -5.42
C PRO A 182 -14.90 12.76 -5.41
N PHE A 183 -13.80 12.49 -4.71
CA PHE A 183 -13.06 11.23 -4.78
C PHE A 183 -13.45 10.26 -3.65
N GLN A 184 -14.64 9.66 -3.76
CA GLN A 184 -15.15 8.76 -2.72
C GLN A 184 -14.45 7.40 -2.62
N GLN A 185 -13.47 7.13 -3.48
CA GLN A 185 -12.66 5.92 -3.46
C GLN A 185 -11.21 6.18 -3.08
N LEU A 186 -10.89 7.41 -2.64
CA LEU A 186 -9.54 7.79 -2.27
C LEU A 186 -9.10 6.98 -1.05
N THR A 187 -8.11 6.13 -1.26
CA THR A 187 -7.61 5.12 -0.31
C THR A 187 -6.30 5.59 0.31
N LYS A 188 -5.37 6.09 -0.50
CA LYS A 188 -4.05 6.55 -0.04
C LYS A 188 -3.85 8.03 -0.35
N LEU A 189 -3.54 8.82 0.69
CA LEU A 189 -3.21 10.24 0.59
C LEU A 189 -1.77 10.46 1.04
N MET A 190 -0.98 11.10 0.19
CA MET A 190 0.45 11.28 0.38
C MET A 190 0.84 12.74 0.19
N VAL A 191 1.60 13.29 1.13
CA VAL A 191 2.18 14.64 1.07
C VAL A 191 3.68 14.50 1.32
N ILE A 192 4.49 14.75 0.30
CA ILE A 192 5.92 14.46 0.30
C ILE A 192 6.69 15.72 -0.13
N PHE A 193 7.72 16.09 0.63
CA PHE A 193 8.52 17.31 0.42
C PHE A 193 7.63 18.56 0.38
N SER A 194 6.94 18.84 1.48
CA SER A 194 6.06 19.99 1.59
C SER A 194 6.48 20.93 2.70
N ASN A 195 5.94 22.14 2.69
CA ASN A 195 6.09 23.08 3.80
C ASN A 195 4.92 22.96 4.81
N MET A 196 4.21 21.83 4.83
CA MET A 196 3.01 21.67 5.65
C MET A 196 3.35 21.80 7.14
N SER A 197 2.77 22.81 7.77
CA SER A 197 2.91 23.11 9.20
C SER A 197 1.62 22.83 9.96
N SER A 198 0.47 22.91 9.26
CA SER A 198 -0.84 22.57 9.80
C SER A 198 -1.68 21.83 8.75
N TRP A 199 -2.69 21.11 9.21
CA TRP A 199 -3.71 20.51 8.33
C TRP A 199 -5.02 20.41 9.08
N THR A 200 -6.03 21.17 8.62
CA THR A 200 -7.32 21.29 9.30
C THR A 200 -8.23 20.09 9.05
N GLY A 201 -8.17 19.51 7.85
CA GLY A 201 -9.07 18.45 7.40
C GLY A 201 -10.45 18.99 6.96
N PRO A 202 -11.49 18.13 6.89
CA PRO A 202 -11.47 16.71 7.25
C PRO A 202 -10.75 15.85 6.20
N VAL A 203 -10.28 14.68 6.63
CA VAL A 203 -9.78 13.64 5.72
C VAL A 203 -10.97 12.88 5.13
N PRO A 204 -11.00 12.57 3.83
CA PRO A 204 -12.09 11.78 3.24
C PRO A 204 -12.25 10.43 3.94
N ALA A 205 -13.49 10.02 4.22
CA ALA A 205 -13.80 8.82 5.00
C ALA A 205 -13.29 7.50 4.39
N SER A 206 -13.02 7.48 3.09
CA SER A 206 -12.46 6.32 2.38
C SER A 206 -10.95 6.14 2.57
N VAL A 207 -10.24 7.15 3.09
CA VAL A 207 -8.79 7.12 3.23
C VAL A 207 -8.41 6.14 4.32
N ASN A 208 -7.56 5.18 3.97
CA ASN A 208 -7.06 4.15 4.87
C ASN A 208 -5.55 4.23 5.12
N ASN A 209 -4.80 4.95 4.27
CA ASN A 209 -3.36 5.14 4.38
C ASN A 209 -3.03 6.63 4.23
N ILE A 210 -2.39 7.20 5.25
CA ILE A 210 -1.88 8.58 5.23
C ILE A 210 -0.37 8.53 5.34
N LEU A 211 0.31 9.24 4.44
CA LEU A 211 1.75 9.37 4.43
C LEU A 211 2.11 10.86 4.33
N VAL A 212 2.91 11.32 5.28
CA VAL A 212 3.48 12.66 5.31
C VAL A 212 4.99 12.52 5.47
N GLN A 213 5.76 13.05 4.53
CA GLN A 213 7.23 12.98 4.57
C GLN A 213 7.82 14.36 4.28
N TYR A 214 8.92 14.69 4.96
CA TYR A 214 9.67 15.94 4.78
C TYR A 214 8.74 17.16 4.82
N SER A 215 8.11 17.36 5.98
CA SER A 215 7.19 18.47 6.24
C SER A 215 7.60 19.23 7.50
N ARG A 216 7.00 20.39 7.75
CA ARG A 216 7.32 21.25 8.91
C ARG A 216 6.35 21.07 10.07
N LEU A 217 5.83 19.86 10.25
CA LEU A 217 4.91 19.56 11.35
C LEU A 217 5.68 19.57 12.67
N GLU A 218 5.38 20.57 13.53
CA GLU A 218 5.86 20.62 14.92
C GLU A 218 4.91 19.93 15.89
N THR A 219 3.67 19.64 15.47
CA THR A 219 2.67 18.92 16.26
C THR A 219 1.80 18.06 15.33
N ILE A 220 1.07 17.10 15.89
CA ILE A 220 0.10 16.33 15.12
C ILE A 220 -1.03 17.27 14.65
N PRO A 221 -1.32 17.35 13.34
CA PRO A 221 -2.31 18.29 12.82
C PRO A 221 -3.74 17.91 13.22
N HIS A 222 -4.63 18.90 13.21
CA HIS A 222 -6.05 18.75 13.57
C HIS A 222 -6.76 17.62 12.80
N ALA A 223 -6.47 17.48 11.50
CA ALA A 223 -7.00 16.42 10.64
C ALA A 223 -6.68 14.99 11.12
N LEU A 224 -5.66 14.83 11.98
CA LEU A 224 -5.23 13.56 12.55
C LEU A 224 -5.50 13.46 14.06
N LEU A 225 -6.17 14.46 14.65
CA LEU A 225 -6.61 14.47 16.05
C LEU A 225 -8.10 14.17 16.20
N TYR A 226 -8.93 14.61 15.23
CA TYR A 226 -10.39 14.55 15.30
C TYR A 226 -10.98 14.04 13.99
N ASP A 227 -12.18 13.44 14.06
CA ASP A 227 -12.96 12.97 12.91
C ASP A 227 -12.16 12.07 11.95
N ILE A 228 -11.39 11.15 12.53
CA ILE A 228 -10.52 10.22 11.80
C ILE A 228 -11.36 9.27 10.95
N PRO A 229 -10.97 9.00 9.68
CA PRO A 229 -11.64 8.02 8.85
C PRO A 229 -11.73 6.66 9.55
N PRO A 230 -12.90 5.98 9.52
CA PRO A 230 -13.08 4.70 10.20
C PRO A 230 -12.22 3.58 9.60
N GLU A 231 -11.81 3.73 8.34
CA GLU A 231 -10.96 2.79 7.61
C GLU A 231 -9.46 3.08 7.78
N LEU A 232 -9.08 4.12 8.55
CA LEU A 232 -7.67 4.50 8.72
C LEU A 232 -6.88 3.39 9.41
N SER A 233 -5.99 2.75 8.64
CA SER A 233 -5.21 1.59 9.08
C SER A 233 -3.71 1.89 9.14
N THR A 234 -3.21 2.85 8.36
CA THR A 234 -1.79 3.17 8.29
C THR A 234 -1.56 4.67 8.38
N ILE A 235 -0.67 5.06 9.30
CA ILE A 235 -0.16 6.42 9.41
C ILE A 235 1.36 6.36 9.33
N LEU A 236 1.93 7.09 8.39
CA LEU A 236 3.36 7.32 8.26
C LEU A 236 3.61 8.83 8.33
N ILE A 237 4.39 9.25 9.32
CA ILE A 237 4.96 10.60 9.39
C ILE A 237 6.47 10.46 9.48
N ASP A 238 7.18 11.02 8.50
CA ASP A 238 8.63 11.01 8.41
C ASP A 238 9.20 12.43 8.33
N ALA A 239 10.41 12.61 8.85
CA ALA A 239 11.23 13.80 8.70
C ALA A 239 10.41 15.08 8.97
N SER A 240 9.72 15.09 10.12
CA SER A 240 8.87 16.19 10.57
C SER A 240 9.10 16.44 12.06
N PRO A 241 9.49 17.65 12.50
CA PRO A 241 10.01 17.88 13.85
C PRO A 241 8.94 17.94 14.94
N LEU A 242 8.14 16.87 15.11
CA LEU A 242 7.01 16.80 16.05
C LEU A 242 7.43 16.96 17.51
N LYS A 243 8.62 16.45 17.90
CA LYS A 243 9.18 16.42 19.27
C LYS A 243 8.38 15.61 20.31
N THR A 244 7.05 15.74 20.31
CA THR A 244 6.12 15.08 21.23
C THR A 244 4.83 14.67 20.51
N ILE A 245 4.17 13.63 21.02
CA ILE A 245 2.87 13.17 20.54
C ILE A 245 1.87 13.32 21.68
N PRO A 246 0.72 13.98 21.48
CA PRO A 246 -0.23 14.20 22.56
C PRO A 246 -1.00 12.90 22.87
N ASP A 247 -1.13 12.54 24.15
CA ASP A 247 -1.67 11.23 24.58
C ASP A 247 -3.09 10.93 24.08
N ASN A 248 -3.91 11.96 23.88
CA ASN A 248 -5.28 11.78 23.40
C ASN A 248 -5.35 11.26 21.95
N VAL A 249 -4.27 11.41 21.17
CA VAL A 249 -4.26 10.98 19.76
C VAL A 249 -4.39 9.45 19.62
N PHE A 250 -3.88 8.69 20.58
CA PHE A 250 -3.88 7.23 20.50
C PHE A 250 -5.29 6.63 20.60
N ASN A 251 -6.24 7.36 21.19
CA ASN A 251 -7.66 6.99 21.16
C ASN A 251 -8.25 7.20 19.76
N ALA A 252 -7.89 8.31 19.11
CA ALA A 252 -8.31 8.62 17.74
C ALA A 252 -7.71 7.61 16.74
N TRP A 253 -6.52 7.07 17.03
CA TRP A 253 -5.82 6.07 16.21
C TRP A 253 -6.11 4.62 16.63
N SER A 254 -7.18 4.36 17.37
CA SER A 254 -7.47 3.03 17.93
C SER A 254 -7.58 1.89 16.90
N PHE A 255 -7.95 2.19 15.65
CA PHE A 255 -8.04 1.22 14.54
C PHE A 255 -6.77 1.12 13.68
N VAL A 256 -5.76 1.96 13.95
CA VAL A 256 -4.50 1.96 13.19
C VAL A 256 -3.74 0.66 13.47
N GLN A 257 -3.39 -0.03 12.38
CA GLN A 257 -2.64 -1.28 12.39
C GLN A 257 -1.14 -1.04 12.17
N ARG A 258 -0.78 0.00 11.43
CA ARG A 258 0.62 0.36 11.13
C ARG A 258 0.87 1.81 11.47
N LEU A 259 1.69 2.05 12.48
CA LEU A 259 2.09 3.39 12.91
C LEU A 259 3.58 3.58 12.72
N GLN A 260 3.95 4.55 11.88
CA GLN A 260 5.33 4.87 11.56
C GLN A 260 5.58 6.35 11.86
N LEU A 261 6.39 6.63 12.86
CA LEU A 261 6.80 7.98 13.27
C LEU A 261 8.34 8.04 13.19
N LEU A 262 8.83 8.36 12.00
CA LEU A 262 10.23 8.22 11.62
C LEU A 262 10.91 9.59 11.65
N ASN A 263 12.09 9.70 12.27
CA ASN A 263 12.84 10.96 12.30
C ASN A 263 11.97 12.17 12.69
N VAL A 264 11.15 12.00 13.74
CA VAL A 264 10.23 13.03 14.24
C VAL A 264 10.71 13.69 15.54
N SER A 265 11.98 13.49 15.89
CA SER A 265 12.67 14.08 17.05
C SER A 265 12.08 13.68 18.42
N LEU A 266 11.50 12.49 18.56
CA LEU A 266 11.00 12.00 19.86
C LEU A 266 12.18 11.68 20.80
N THR A 267 12.12 12.16 22.04
CA THR A 267 13.12 11.83 23.08
C THR A 267 12.65 10.76 24.05
N THR A 268 11.34 10.50 24.10
CA THR A 268 10.71 9.53 25.00
C THR A 268 9.77 8.63 24.23
N PHE A 269 9.65 7.38 24.67
CA PHE A 269 8.66 6.47 24.09
C PHE A 269 7.23 6.96 24.39
N PRO A 270 6.36 7.10 23.38
CA PRO A 270 4.98 7.52 23.59
C PRO A 270 4.12 6.36 24.13
N ASN A 271 3.93 6.31 25.44
CA ASN A 271 3.27 5.20 26.13
C ASN A 271 1.83 4.93 25.68
N GLY A 272 1.11 5.90 25.11
CA GLY A 272 -0.23 5.66 24.57
C GLY A 272 -0.27 4.67 23.40
N ILE A 273 0.87 4.39 22.74
CA ILE A 273 0.96 3.31 21.73
C ILE A 273 0.64 1.95 22.35
N LEU A 274 0.95 1.75 23.63
CA LEU A 274 0.74 0.48 24.33
C LEU A 274 -0.74 0.12 24.48
N SER A 275 -1.63 1.11 24.39
CA SER A 275 -3.09 0.91 24.45
C SER A 275 -3.75 0.75 23.09
N MET A 276 -3.00 0.73 21.98
CA MET A 276 -3.57 0.57 20.63
C MET A 276 -3.91 -0.91 20.37
N PRO A 277 -5.21 -1.29 20.31
CA PRO A 277 -5.63 -2.70 20.32
C PRO A 277 -5.40 -3.45 19.01
N HIS A 278 -5.18 -2.73 17.91
CA HIS A 278 -5.05 -3.29 16.56
C HIS A 278 -3.66 -3.11 15.95
N LEU A 279 -2.70 -2.52 16.70
CA LEU A 279 -1.38 -2.21 16.18
C LEU A 279 -0.55 -3.47 15.95
N THR A 280 -0.27 -3.78 14.68
CA THR A 280 0.55 -4.92 14.24
C THR A 280 1.96 -4.51 13.87
N GLU A 281 2.16 -3.28 13.39
CA GLU A 281 3.49 -2.77 13.03
C GLU A 281 3.73 -1.39 13.63
N LEU A 282 4.84 -1.26 14.35
CA LEU A 282 5.31 0.00 14.91
C LEU A 282 6.68 0.31 14.32
N ASN A 283 6.90 1.55 13.90
CA ASN A 283 8.23 2.01 13.51
C ASN A 283 8.50 3.39 14.10
N LEU A 284 9.51 3.49 14.94
CA LEU A 284 9.99 4.71 15.62
C LEU A 284 11.45 5.01 15.25
N ARG A 285 11.89 4.58 14.07
CA ARG A 285 13.26 4.75 13.58
C ARG A 285 13.73 6.21 13.57
N GLY A 286 15.01 6.43 13.83
CA GLY A 286 15.66 7.73 13.66
C GLY A 286 15.21 8.78 14.67
N ASN A 287 14.73 8.35 15.84
CA ASN A 287 14.39 9.26 16.93
C ASN A 287 15.52 9.29 17.97
N ASN A 288 15.33 9.98 19.08
CA ASN A 288 16.32 10.07 20.16
C ASN A 288 15.80 9.41 21.45
N ILE A 289 15.10 8.28 21.32
CA ILE A 289 14.49 7.58 22.46
C ILE A 289 15.56 6.77 23.18
N THR A 290 15.78 7.04 24.47
CA THR A 290 16.77 6.30 25.28
C THR A 290 16.14 5.32 26.25
N SER A 291 14.90 5.60 26.69
CA SER A 291 14.21 4.79 27.69
C SER A 291 13.45 3.65 27.04
N MET A 292 13.73 2.41 27.46
CA MET A 292 12.82 1.29 27.21
C MET A 292 11.61 1.35 28.13
N PHE A 293 10.47 0.89 27.63
CA PHE A 293 9.25 0.63 28.39
C PHE A 293 9.16 -0.87 28.73
N PRO A 294 8.29 -1.28 29.68
CA PRO A 294 8.19 -2.68 30.06
C PRO A 294 7.82 -3.56 28.86
N GLU A 295 8.63 -4.56 28.55
CA GLU A 295 8.40 -5.44 27.39
C GLU A 295 7.05 -6.17 27.46
N SER A 296 6.56 -6.44 28.67
CA SER A 296 5.23 -7.01 28.93
C SER A 296 4.08 -6.10 28.49
N ALA A 297 4.32 -4.81 28.27
CA ALA A 297 3.33 -3.83 27.87
C ALA A 297 3.23 -3.66 26.34
N TRP A 298 4.06 -4.35 25.54
CA TRP A 298 3.93 -4.33 24.08
C TRP A 298 2.56 -4.88 23.66
N PRO A 299 1.81 -4.20 22.76
CA PRO A 299 0.52 -4.69 22.29
C PRO A 299 0.62 -6.14 21.81
N SER A 300 -0.31 -6.99 22.26
CA SER A 300 -0.35 -8.41 21.90
C SER A 300 -0.34 -8.69 20.37
N PRO A 301 -1.03 -7.91 19.51
CA PRO A 301 -1.00 -8.17 18.07
C PRO A 301 0.26 -7.66 17.36
N LEU A 302 1.17 -6.97 18.05
CA LEU A 302 2.37 -6.42 17.44
C LEU A 302 3.30 -7.53 16.95
N THR A 303 3.67 -7.49 15.68
CA THR A 303 4.55 -8.46 15.00
C THR A 303 5.83 -7.84 14.49
N ILE A 304 5.85 -6.53 14.25
CA ILE A 304 7.03 -5.79 13.75
C ILE A 304 7.25 -4.53 14.58
N ALA A 305 8.49 -4.32 15.01
CA ALA A 305 8.94 -3.11 15.67
C ALA A 305 10.27 -2.60 15.08
N GLY A 306 10.19 -1.51 14.32
CA GLY A 306 11.37 -0.76 13.86
C GLY A 306 11.80 0.26 14.90
N LEU A 307 12.98 0.07 15.50
CA LEU A 307 13.54 0.91 16.57
C LEU A 307 14.95 1.41 16.24
N ALA A 308 15.40 1.24 14.99
CA ALA A 308 16.73 1.59 14.53
C ALA A 308 17.04 3.09 14.70
N GLY A 309 18.31 3.44 14.93
CA GLY A 309 18.77 4.83 15.07
C GLY A 309 18.12 5.55 16.24
N ASN A 310 18.13 4.93 17.42
CA ASN A 310 17.70 5.52 18.68
C ASN A 310 18.83 5.40 19.73
N GLY A 311 18.53 5.65 21.00
CA GLY A 311 19.45 5.52 22.12
C GLY A 311 19.22 4.28 22.99
N PHE A 312 18.64 3.20 22.45
CA PHE A 312 18.38 1.99 23.22
C PHE A 312 19.69 1.27 23.59
N LYS A 313 19.77 0.75 24.82
CA LYS A 313 20.97 0.09 25.36
C LYS A 313 20.87 -1.43 25.47
N SER A 314 19.65 -1.95 25.40
CA SER A 314 19.38 -3.38 25.55
C SER A 314 18.31 -3.82 24.55
N VAL A 315 18.25 -5.13 24.32
CA VAL A 315 17.31 -5.76 23.41
C VAL A 315 16.07 -6.21 24.19
N PRO A 316 14.84 -5.96 23.71
CA PRO A 316 13.61 -6.46 24.34
C PRO A 316 13.40 -7.95 24.05
N TRP A 317 14.20 -8.80 24.70
CA TRP A 317 14.24 -10.25 24.42
C TRP A 317 12.92 -10.97 24.68
N THR A 318 12.10 -10.52 25.64
CA THR A 318 10.78 -11.10 25.93
C THR A 318 9.84 -10.91 24.74
N ALA A 319 9.84 -9.71 24.15
CA ALA A 319 9.05 -9.43 22.95
C ALA A 319 9.57 -10.24 21.75
N ALA A 320 10.90 -10.30 21.57
CA ALA A 320 11.51 -11.07 20.50
C ALA A 320 11.19 -12.58 20.60
N LYS A 321 11.28 -13.15 21.81
CA LYS A 321 10.95 -14.57 22.10
C LYS A 321 9.46 -14.87 21.92
N ARG A 322 8.58 -13.86 22.02
CA ARG A 322 7.14 -13.95 21.68
C ARG A 322 6.88 -14.00 20.16
N GLY A 323 7.89 -13.69 19.34
CA GLY A 323 7.80 -13.72 17.89
C GLY A 323 7.68 -12.33 17.24
N VAL A 324 7.98 -11.26 17.97
CA VAL A 324 8.03 -9.91 17.39
C VAL A 324 9.36 -9.73 16.67
N ASN A 325 9.32 -9.32 15.40
CA ASN A 325 10.52 -8.96 14.65
C ASN A 325 10.93 -7.54 15.03
N ILE A 326 12.16 -7.37 15.51
CA ILE A 326 12.64 -6.14 16.12
C ILE A 326 13.93 -5.69 15.43
N ASP A 327 13.92 -4.48 14.91
CA ASP A 327 15.10 -3.85 14.32
C ASP A 327 15.65 -2.80 15.28
N LEU A 328 16.88 -3.02 15.78
CA LEU A 328 17.61 -2.14 16.68
C LEU A 328 18.88 -1.58 16.05
N SER A 329 18.98 -1.60 14.72
CA SER A 329 20.18 -1.16 14.02
C SER A 329 20.63 0.25 14.44
N GLY A 330 21.93 0.50 14.55
CA GLY A 330 22.45 1.83 14.92
C GLY A 330 22.09 2.31 16.33
N ASN A 331 21.73 1.42 17.26
CA ASN A 331 21.56 1.74 18.67
C ASN A 331 22.82 1.37 19.49
N PRO A 332 23.10 2.07 20.60
CA PRO A 332 24.22 1.77 21.50
C PRO A 332 23.93 0.55 22.40
N ILE A 333 23.67 -0.62 21.81
CA ILE A 333 23.34 -1.85 22.53
C ILE A 333 24.59 -2.41 23.22
N GLU A 334 24.62 -2.36 24.55
CA GLU A 334 25.75 -2.81 25.37
C GLU A 334 25.59 -4.29 25.81
N ASP A 335 24.36 -4.73 26.07
CA ASP A 335 24.08 -6.04 26.69
C ASP A 335 24.08 -7.24 25.72
N ALA A 336 24.36 -7.02 24.43
CA ALA A 336 24.26 -8.06 23.40
C ALA A 336 25.56 -8.86 23.19
N THR A 337 26.66 -8.59 23.91
CA THR A 337 27.96 -9.26 23.64
C THR A 337 28.02 -10.73 24.07
N THR A 338 27.10 -11.20 24.91
CA THR A 338 27.03 -12.59 25.38
C THR A 338 25.61 -13.13 25.21
N LEU A 339 25.25 -13.45 23.97
CA LEU A 339 23.94 -14.02 23.63
C LEU A 339 23.89 -15.52 23.92
N ASP A 340 22.74 -15.99 24.41
CA ASP A 340 22.48 -17.43 24.50
C ASP A 340 22.17 -18.05 23.11
N ALA A 341 22.10 -19.38 23.04
CA ALA A 341 21.85 -20.07 21.77
C ALA A 341 20.47 -19.75 21.15
N ALA A 342 19.47 -19.40 21.97
CA ALA A 342 18.15 -19.02 21.48
C ALA A 342 18.15 -17.59 20.91
N GLU A 343 18.86 -16.67 21.57
CA GLU A 343 19.06 -15.28 21.15
C GLU A 343 19.88 -15.20 19.87
N LEU A 344 21.00 -15.93 19.78
CA LEU A 344 21.79 -16.07 18.54
C LEU A 344 20.93 -16.57 17.38
N LYS A 345 20.01 -17.52 17.62
CA LYS A 345 19.11 -18.00 16.57
C LYS A 345 18.15 -16.91 16.08
N LEU A 346 17.69 -16.02 16.97
CA LEU A 346 16.83 -14.89 16.60
C LEU A 346 17.61 -13.85 15.77
N VAL A 347 18.86 -13.59 16.14
CA VAL A 347 19.77 -12.70 15.39
C VAL A 347 20.09 -13.28 14.00
N HIS A 348 20.52 -14.54 13.93
CA HIS A 348 20.87 -15.17 12.65
C HIS A 348 19.70 -15.32 11.68
N ARG A 349 18.46 -15.44 12.19
CA ARG A 349 17.24 -15.44 11.36
C ARG A 349 16.73 -14.03 11.03
N ARG A 350 17.41 -12.99 11.53
CA ARG A 350 17.05 -11.57 11.38
C ARG A 350 15.66 -11.21 11.92
N SER A 351 15.19 -11.98 12.92
CA SER A 351 14.06 -11.56 13.75
C SER A 351 14.47 -10.51 14.77
N VAL A 352 15.74 -10.50 15.19
CA VAL A 352 16.36 -9.37 15.89
C VAL A 352 17.50 -8.86 15.03
N ILE A 353 17.43 -7.61 14.59
CA ILE A 353 18.45 -6.99 13.74
C ILE A 353 19.28 -6.04 14.60
N LEU A 354 20.60 -6.25 14.60
CA LEU A 354 21.59 -5.53 15.41
C LEU A 354 22.66 -4.86 14.54
N ASP A 355 22.37 -4.61 13.27
CA ASP A 355 23.29 -4.00 12.31
C ASP A 355 23.83 -2.66 12.86
N ASP A 356 25.13 -2.40 12.70
CA ASP A 356 25.81 -1.19 13.23
C ASP A 356 25.59 -0.88 14.73
N THR A 357 25.41 -1.92 15.55
CA THR A 357 25.47 -1.82 17.02
C THR A 357 26.83 -2.32 17.54
N PRO A 358 27.20 -2.06 18.81
CA PRO A 358 28.42 -2.61 19.41
C PRO A 358 28.55 -4.14 19.30
N TYR A 359 27.43 -4.88 19.23
CA TYR A 359 27.43 -6.32 18.95
C TYR A 359 28.18 -6.66 17.66
N CYS A 360 27.88 -5.98 16.56
CA CYS A 360 28.48 -6.24 15.25
C CYS A 360 29.95 -5.79 15.16
N ASN A 361 30.41 -4.91 16.05
CA ASN A 361 31.81 -4.48 16.10
C ASN A 361 32.72 -5.48 16.81
N VAL A 362 32.16 -6.22 17.78
CA VAL A 362 32.93 -7.16 18.61
C VAL A 362 32.81 -8.60 18.11
N THR A 363 31.69 -8.95 17.49
CA THR A 363 31.46 -10.29 16.95
C THR A 363 31.83 -10.37 15.47
N GLU A 364 32.42 -11.50 15.04
CA GLU A 364 32.59 -11.81 13.61
C GLU A 364 31.29 -12.38 13.00
N ASP A 365 30.12 -11.91 13.47
CA ASP A 365 28.83 -12.39 12.99
C ASP A 365 28.59 -11.93 11.55
N THR A 366 28.72 -12.87 10.61
CA THR A 366 28.53 -12.64 9.17
C THR A 366 27.13 -12.15 8.77
N THR A 367 26.16 -12.17 9.70
CA THR A 367 24.80 -11.66 9.44
C THR A 367 24.68 -10.16 9.61
N CYS A 368 25.64 -9.52 10.29
CA CYS A 368 25.72 -8.07 10.45
C CYS A 368 25.90 -7.39 9.09
N LYS A 369 25.05 -6.40 8.82
CA LYS A 369 25.18 -5.51 7.66
C LYS A 369 25.61 -4.13 8.13
N HIS A 370 26.36 -3.45 7.28
CA HIS A 370 26.75 -2.06 7.52
C HIS A 370 25.91 -1.11 6.67
N THR A 371 25.60 0.04 7.24
CA THR A 371 24.98 1.20 6.58
C THR A 371 25.96 1.82 5.58
N CYS A 372 25.42 2.29 4.45
CA CYS A 372 26.22 2.99 3.43
C CYS A 372 26.36 4.50 3.71
N GLY A 373 25.61 5.02 4.70
CA GLY A 373 25.64 6.42 5.13
C GLY A 373 24.96 6.62 6.48
N PRO A 374 25.17 7.77 7.14
CA PRO A 374 24.48 8.10 8.39
C PRO A 374 22.97 8.03 8.21
N ASP A 375 22.27 7.39 9.15
CA ASP A 375 20.81 7.23 9.15
C ASP A 375 20.22 6.50 7.93
N CYS A 376 21.07 5.86 7.11
CA CYS A 376 20.68 5.06 5.96
C CYS A 376 20.90 3.56 6.21
N PHE A 377 19.88 2.93 6.79
CA PHE A 377 19.89 1.50 7.09
C PHE A 377 19.81 0.65 5.82
N ALA A 378 20.44 -0.53 5.83
CA ALA A 378 20.57 -1.36 4.64
C ALA A 378 19.23 -1.76 3.98
N PHE A 379 18.12 -1.76 4.73
CA PHE A 379 16.78 -2.08 4.21
C PHE A 379 16.07 -0.90 3.55
N MET A 380 16.55 0.33 3.72
CA MET A 380 15.99 1.55 3.14
C MET A 380 16.40 1.70 1.67
N VAL A 381 17.63 1.32 1.33
CA VAL A 381 18.18 1.52 0.00
C VAL A 381 17.42 0.73 -1.08
N GLY A 382 16.61 1.42 -1.89
CA GLY A 382 15.78 0.80 -2.93
C GLY A 382 14.48 0.19 -2.39
N ASP A 383 13.86 0.86 -1.43
CA ASP A 383 12.61 0.45 -0.80
C ASP A 383 11.35 1.17 -1.33
N PHE A 384 11.52 2.04 -2.34
CA PHE A 384 10.51 2.91 -2.97
C PHE A 384 10.03 4.10 -2.13
N TYR A 385 10.72 4.42 -1.03
CA TYR A 385 10.62 5.73 -0.38
C TYR A 385 11.87 6.54 -0.70
N CYS A 386 11.71 7.84 -0.91
CA CYS A 386 12.86 8.72 -1.09
C CYS A 386 13.48 9.05 0.27
N ASP A 387 14.52 8.32 0.65
CA ASP A 387 15.26 8.50 1.88
C ASP A 387 16.47 9.41 1.63
N LEU A 388 16.38 10.68 2.04
CA LEU A 388 17.46 11.66 1.85
C LEU A 388 18.76 11.27 2.56
N GLY A 389 18.70 10.51 3.66
CA GLY A 389 19.89 9.91 4.29
C GLY A 389 20.59 8.88 3.40
N CYS A 390 19.83 8.19 2.54
CA CYS A 390 20.31 7.24 1.55
C CYS A 390 20.61 7.87 0.19
N PHE A 391 20.23 9.12 -0.04
CA PHE A 391 20.50 9.85 -1.28
C PHE A 391 21.93 10.38 -1.34
N THR A 392 22.90 9.46 -1.31
CA THR A 392 24.34 9.76 -1.42
C THR A 392 25.01 8.85 -2.46
N PRO A 393 26.16 9.26 -3.04
CA PRO A 393 26.89 8.40 -3.97
C PRO A 393 27.28 7.04 -3.38
N ALA A 394 27.60 6.99 -2.08
CA ALA A 394 27.98 5.76 -1.38
C ALA A 394 26.82 4.75 -1.28
N CYS A 395 25.60 5.25 -1.18
CA CYS A 395 24.36 4.47 -1.16
C CYS A 395 23.76 4.26 -2.56
N GLY A 396 24.43 4.72 -3.62
CA GLY A 396 23.91 4.64 -4.98
C GLY A 396 22.67 5.51 -5.21
N PHE A 397 22.61 6.68 -4.56
CA PHE A 397 21.51 7.65 -4.66
C PHE A 397 20.14 7.01 -4.37
N ASP A 398 20.07 6.24 -3.29
CA ASP A 398 18.88 5.50 -2.87
C ASP A 398 18.29 4.59 -3.98
N LYS A 399 19.17 4.11 -4.87
CA LYS A 399 18.80 3.33 -6.07
C LYS A 399 17.72 3.97 -6.95
N GLY A 400 17.63 5.30 -6.96
CA GLY A 400 16.69 6.05 -7.79
C GLY A 400 15.29 6.23 -7.19
N ASP A 401 15.07 5.87 -5.92
CA ASP A 401 13.77 6.06 -5.25
C ASP A 401 13.37 7.55 -5.16
N CYS A 402 14.35 8.45 -5.28
CA CYS A 402 14.17 9.90 -5.28
C CYS A 402 13.95 10.53 -6.68
N ASP A 403 14.08 9.76 -7.77
CA ASP A 403 14.09 10.31 -9.14
C ASP A 403 12.76 11.00 -9.50
N GLU A 404 11.62 10.48 -9.00
CA GLU A 404 10.29 11.05 -9.30
C GLU A 404 10.07 12.47 -8.74
N PHE A 405 10.90 12.87 -7.77
CA PHE A 405 10.86 14.20 -7.17
C PHE A 405 11.67 15.23 -7.97
N GLY A 406 12.41 14.81 -9.00
CA GLY A 406 13.26 15.70 -9.79
C GLY A 406 14.47 16.19 -8.99
N PHE A 407 15.00 15.36 -8.09
CA PHE A 407 16.33 15.55 -7.54
C PHE A 407 17.37 15.04 -8.55
N SER A 408 18.51 15.73 -8.62
CA SER A 408 19.56 15.49 -9.62
C SER A 408 20.92 15.40 -8.98
#